data_AF-A0A946NLX3-F1
#
_entry.id   AF-A0A946NLX3-F1
#
_cell.length_a   1.000
_cell.length_b   1.000
_cell.length_c   1.000
_cell.angle_alpha   90.00
_cell.angle_beta   90.00
_cell.angle_gamma   90.00
#
_symmetry.space_group_name_H-M   'P 1'
#
loop_
_entity.id
_entity.type
_entity.pdbx_description
1 polymer ?
#
loop_
_entity_poly.entity_id
_entity_poly.type
_entity_poly.pdbx_seq_one_letter_code
_entity_poly.pdbx_strand_id
1 'polypeptide(L)'
;MLFGEFLLDRGLVKEEELVAALDDQQQNKMPMGQMAVQKGFLDSKSLFKVLTEQRKRLRDANDFGVIAIEMGLLNQGQIDELVESQSTTNELLGNLLVGKGIVPREKLVEILREYNSVKAK
;
A
#
# COMPACT_ATOMS: atom_id res chain seq x y z
N MET A 1 3.87 -16.64 -5.94
CA MET A 1 2.57 -16.31 -6.54
C MET A 1 1.85 -15.30 -5.66
N LEU A 2 1.61 -14.11 -6.21
CA LEU A 2 0.82 -13.06 -5.57
C LEU A 2 -0.68 -13.38 -5.65
N PHE A 3 -1.48 -12.78 -4.78
CA PHE A 3 -2.93 -13.02 -4.78
C PHE A 3 -3.60 -12.53 -6.07
N GLY A 4 -3.16 -11.40 -6.63
CA GLY A 4 -3.66 -10.89 -7.91
C GLY A 4 -3.37 -11.85 -9.08
N GLU A 5 -2.16 -12.39 -9.17
CA GLU A 5 -1.78 -13.40 -10.17
C GLU A 5 -2.67 -14.65 -10.07
N PHE A 6 -2.90 -15.13 -8.85
CA PHE A 6 -3.78 -16.27 -8.61
C PHE A 6 -5.22 -16.04 -9.09
N LEU A 7 -5.74 -14.83 -8.93
CA LEU A 7 -7.09 -14.49 -9.39
C LEU A 7 -7.19 -14.47 -10.92
N LEU A 8 -6.17 -13.97 -11.61
CA LEU A 8 -6.10 -13.98 -13.08
C LEU A 8 -5.99 -15.40 -13.63
N ASP A 9 -5.09 -16.21 -13.07
CA ASP A 9 -4.86 -17.59 -13.50
C ASP A 9 -6.11 -18.46 -13.38
N ARG A 10 -6.98 -18.16 -12.40
CA ARG A 10 -8.26 -18.85 -12.19
C ARG A 10 -9.43 -18.24 -12.98
N GLY A 11 -9.20 -17.17 -13.74
CA GLY A 11 -10.24 -16.44 -14.47
C GLY A 11 -11.30 -15.82 -13.56
N LEU A 12 -10.95 -15.54 -12.30
CA LEU A 12 -11.86 -15.00 -11.29
C LEU A 12 -12.02 -13.48 -11.38
N VAL A 13 -11.04 -12.81 -11.98
CA VAL A 13 -11.04 -11.38 -12.27
C VAL A 13 -10.44 -11.17 -13.66
N LYS A 14 -10.83 -10.10 -14.35
CA LYS A 14 -10.16 -9.67 -15.58
C LYS A 14 -8.93 -8.82 -15.25
N GLU A 15 -7.98 -8.77 -16.18
CA GLU A 15 -6.77 -7.95 -16.06
C GLU A 15 -7.11 -6.47 -15.80
N GLU A 16 -8.03 -5.90 -16.58
CA GLU A 16 -8.49 -4.51 -16.43
C GLU A 16 -9.10 -4.24 -15.04
N GLU A 17 -9.87 -5.18 -14.51
CA GLU A 17 -10.51 -5.09 -13.19
C GLU A 17 -9.49 -5.19 -12.06
N LEU A 18 -8.48 -6.05 -12.24
CA LEU A 18 -7.38 -6.19 -11.30
C LEU A 18 -6.50 -4.94 -11.27
N VAL A 19 -6.14 -4.41 -12.45
CA VAL A 19 -5.36 -3.17 -12.56
C VAL A 19 -6.11 -2.02 -11.89
N ALA A 20 -7.39 -1.84 -12.20
CA ALA A 20 -8.21 -0.79 -11.55
C ALA A 20 -8.33 -0.98 -10.03
N ALA A 21 -8.43 -2.21 -9.53
CA ALA A 21 -8.46 -2.48 -8.10
C ALA A 21 -7.10 -2.22 -7.41
N LEU A 22 -5.99 -2.50 -8.10
CA LEU A 22 -4.64 -2.21 -7.62
C LEU A 22 -4.34 -0.70 -7.62
N ASP A 23 -4.79 0.03 -8.63
CA ASP A 23 -4.68 1.49 -8.68
C ASP A 23 -5.46 2.13 -7.54
N ASP A 24 -6.70 1.70 -7.29
CA ASP A 24 -7.50 2.17 -6.15
C ASP A 24 -6.86 1.81 -4.81
N GLN A 25 -6.30 0.60 -4.70
CA GLN A 25 -5.54 0.19 -3.52
C GLN A 25 -4.34 1.11 -3.27
N GLN A 26 -3.69 1.58 -4.35
CA GLN A 26 -2.59 2.51 -4.29
C GLN A 26 -3.04 3.94 -3.94
N GLN A 27 -4.19 4.39 -4.41
CA GLN A 27 -4.73 5.73 -4.11
C GLN A 27 -5.30 5.84 -2.69
N ASN A 28 -5.85 4.75 -2.14
CA ASN A 28 -6.34 4.71 -0.76
C ASN A 28 -5.25 4.49 0.29
N LYS A 29 -3.97 4.41 -0.10
CA LYS A 29 -2.87 4.27 0.85
C LYS A 29 -2.76 5.51 1.72
N MET A 30 -2.76 5.32 3.04
CA MET A 30 -2.36 6.38 3.95
C MET A 30 -0.97 6.90 3.54
N PRO A 31 -0.78 8.22 3.40
CA PRO A 31 0.52 8.78 3.08
C PRO A 31 1.56 8.43 4.15
N MET A 32 2.76 8.02 3.75
CA MET A 32 3.84 7.65 4.69
C MET A 32 4.11 8.73 5.74
N GLY A 33 4.03 10.00 5.36
CA GLY A 33 4.23 11.10 6.30
C GLY A 33 3.18 11.18 7.41
N GLN A 34 1.92 10.84 7.12
CA GLN A 34 0.87 10.76 8.14
C GLN A 34 1.09 9.55 9.07
N MET A 35 1.55 8.44 8.50
CA MET A 35 1.89 7.23 9.26
C MET A 35 3.10 7.45 10.19
N ALA A 36 4.10 8.20 9.72
CA ALA A 36 5.25 8.62 10.52
C ALA A 36 4.84 9.45 11.74
N VAL A 37 3.80 10.29 11.60
CA VAL A 37 3.23 11.04 12.73
C VAL A 37 2.47 10.12 13.69
N GLN A 38 1.64 9.20 13.18
CA GLN A 38 0.89 8.25 14.03
C GLN A 38 1.81 7.34 14.85
N LYS A 39 2.95 6.91 14.28
CA LYS A 39 3.96 6.11 14.98
C LYS A 39 4.86 6.93 15.92
N GLY A 40 4.72 8.26 15.93
CA GLY A 40 5.55 9.15 16.74
C GLY A 40 6.98 9.33 16.22
N PHE A 41 7.26 8.93 14.98
CA PHE A 41 8.58 9.15 14.35
C PHE A 41 8.77 10.61 13.92
N LEU A 42 7.67 11.27 13.55
CA LEU A 42 7.64 12.69 13.25
C LEU A 42 6.57 13.40 14.09
N ASP A 43 6.81 14.67 14.40
CA ASP A 43 5.74 15.58 14.80
C ASP A 43 5.15 16.29 13.57
N SER A 44 4.01 16.96 13.74
CA SER A 44 3.34 17.67 12.65
C SER A 44 4.22 18.75 12.00
N LYS A 45 5.14 19.34 12.78
CA LYS A 45 6.06 20.38 12.30
C LYS A 45 7.14 19.78 11.39
N SER A 46 7.68 18.63 11.75
CA SER A 46 8.69 17.90 10.98
C SER A 46 8.09 17.31 9.71
N LEU A 47 6.87 16.77 9.79
CA LEU A 47 6.10 16.38 8.61
C LEU A 47 5.93 17.55 7.64
N PHE A 48 5.52 18.73 8.13
CA PHE A 48 5.33 19.90 7.29
C PHE A 48 6.63 20.35 6.59
N LYS A 49 7.78 20.24 7.29
CA LYS A 49 9.10 20.53 6.70
C LYS A 49 9.42 19.59 5.54
N VAL A 50 9.25 18.28 5.73
CA VAL A 50 9.50 17.28 4.66
C VAL A 50 8.60 17.54 3.46
N LEU A 51 7.30 17.79 3.68
CA LEU A 51 6.35 18.07 2.59
C LEU A 51 6.67 19.38 1.86
N THR A 52 7.17 20.39 2.58
CA THR A 52 7.61 21.66 1.98
C THR A 52 8.83 21.45 1.09
N GLU A 53 9.82 20.68 1.55
CA GLU A 53 11.00 20.33 0.75
C GLU A 53 10.64 19.44 -0.44
N GLN A 54 9.72 18.49 -0.26
CA GLN A 54 9.20 17.67 -1.34
C GLN A 54 8.53 18.51 -2.43
N ARG A 55 7.73 19.53 -2.07
CA ARG A 55 7.08 20.41 -3.04
C ARG A 55 8.08 21.27 -3.82
N LYS A 56 9.21 21.65 -3.21
CA LYS A 56 10.26 22.43 -3.87
C LYS A 56 11.05 21.61 -4.89
N ARG A 57 11.18 20.30 -4.67
CA ARG A 57 11.86 19.38 -5.58
C ARG A 57 10.83 18.89 -6.60
N LEU A 58 10.94 19.33 -7.86
CA LEU A 58 10.02 18.99 -8.95
C LEU A 58 9.66 17.49 -8.99
N ARG A 59 8.43 17.20 -9.47
CA ARG A 59 7.59 15.98 -9.35
C ARG A 59 8.23 14.60 -9.60
N ASP A 60 9.51 14.49 -9.97
CA ASP A 60 9.97 13.30 -10.69
C ASP A 60 10.79 12.27 -9.91
N ALA A 61 11.25 12.48 -8.65
CA ALA A 61 12.07 11.40 -8.04
C ALA A 61 12.27 11.38 -6.53
N ASN A 62 11.61 12.21 -5.73
CA ASN A 62 11.94 12.25 -4.30
C ASN A 62 10.82 11.65 -3.46
N ASP A 63 10.94 10.33 -3.25
CA ASP A 63 10.17 9.60 -2.26
C ASP A 63 10.30 10.29 -0.91
N PHE A 64 9.17 10.49 -0.25
CA PHE A 64 9.07 11.12 1.07
C PHE A 64 10.16 10.62 2.05
N GLY A 65 10.47 9.32 2.01
CA GLY A 65 11.48 8.70 2.84
C GLY A 65 12.90 9.19 2.57
N VAL A 66 13.29 9.40 1.31
CA VAL A 66 14.62 9.91 0.94
C VAL A 66 14.82 11.31 1.50
N ILE A 67 13.84 12.19 1.32
CA ILE A 67 13.88 13.56 1.84
C ILE A 67 13.94 13.55 3.37
N ALA A 68 13.14 12.70 4.02
CA ALA A 68 13.14 12.62 5.47
C ALA A 68 14.48 12.14 6.05
N ILE A 69 15.16 11.21 5.36
CA ILE A 69 16.51 10.76 5.72
C ILE A 69 17.54 11.86 5.51
N GLU A 70 17.54 12.53 4.36
CA GLU A 70 18.45 13.64 4.07
C GLU A 70 18.32 14.79 5.07
N MET A 71 17.10 15.05 5.55
CA MET A 71 16.83 16.07 6.56
C MET A 71 17.19 15.62 7.99
N GLY A 72 17.63 14.36 8.18
CA GLY A 72 17.93 13.77 9.49
C GLY A 72 16.70 13.59 10.38
N LEU A 73 15.50 13.59 9.78
CA LEU A 73 14.23 13.49 10.49
C LEU A 73 13.77 12.03 10.65
N LEU A 74 14.15 11.17 9.71
CA LEU A 74 13.95 9.72 9.78
C LEU A 74 15.26 8.99 9.48
N ASN A 75 15.40 7.77 9.96
CA ASN A 75 16.48 6.86 9.55
C ASN A 75 15.93 5.72 8.67
N GLN A 76 16.84 4.95 8.04
CA GLN A 76 16.46 3.85 7.14
C GLN A 76 15.54 2.83 7.82
N GLY A 77 15.81 2.44 9.07
CA GLY A 77 14.97 1.48 9.80
C GLY A 77 13.55 1.99 10.06
N GLN A 78 13.38 3.29 10.34
CA GLN A 78 12.05 3.90 10.46
C GLN A 78 11.32 3.95 9.11
N ILE A 79 12.03 4.15 8.00
CA ILE A 79 11.45 4.06 6.65
C ILE A 79 11.01 2.63 6.35
N ASP A 80 11.84 1.65 6.65
CA ASP A 80 11.52 0.24 6.42
C ASP A 80 10.28 -0.17 7.22
N GLU A 81 10.17 0.26 8.48
CA GLU A 81 8.99 0.00 9.31
C GLU A 81 7.72 0.69 8.77
N LEU A 82 7.85 1.89 8.20
CA LEU A 82 6.73 2.60 7.56
C LEU A 82 6.28 1.87 6.28
N VAL A 83 7.21 1.32 5.49
CA VAL A 83 6.90 0.54 4.29
C VAL A 83 6.22 -0.78 4.64
N GLU A 84 6.69 -1.48 5.67
CA GLU A 84 6.04 -2.70 6.19
C GLU A 84 4.64 -2.40 6.74
N SER A 85 4.51 -1.32 7.49
CA SER A 85 3.23 -0.90 8.08
C SER A 85 2.23 -0.49 7.01
N GLN A 86 2.67 0.22 5.96
CA GLN A 86 1.85 0.57 4.80
C GLN A 86 1.40 -0.68 4.05
N SER A 87 2.26 -1.68 3.90
CA SER A 87 1.89 -2.98 3.30
C SER A 87 0.79 -3.71 4.08
N THR A 88 0.70 -3.44 5.39
CA THR A 88 -0.24 -4.09 6.32
C THR A 88 -1.55 -3.29 6.51
N THR A 89 -1.52 -1.96 6.36
CA THR A 89 -2.71 -1.09 6.49
C THR A 89 -3.47 -0.88 5.19
N ASN A 90 -2.91 -1.27 4.04
CA ASN A 90 -3.62 -1.22 2.76
C ASN A 90 -4.93 -2.02 2.87
N GLU A 91 -6.02 -1.42 2.36
CA GLU A 91 -7.26 -2.16 2.17
C GLU A 91 -6.94 -3.40 1.34
N LEU A 92 -7.21 -4.58 1.90
CA LEU A 92 -6.84 -5.84 1.27
C LEU A 92 -7.48 -5.88 -0.12
N LEU A 93 -6.69 -6.26 -1.13
CA LEU A 93 -7.15 -6.34 -2.53
C LEU A 93 -8.49 -7.10 -2.63
N GLY A 94 -8.67 -8.16 -1.84
CA GLY A 94 -9.94 -8.89 -1.73
C GLY A 94 -11.13 -8.03 -1.28
N ASN A 95 -10.96 -7.16 -0.29
CA ASN A 95 -12.02 -6.25 0.16
C ASN A 95 -12.37 -5.20 -0.90
N LEU A 96 -11.38 -4.68 -1.62
CA LEU A 96 -11.60 -3.75 -2.74
C LEU A 96 -12.36 -4.42 -3.88
N LEU A 97 -11.99 -5.65 -4.24
CA LEU A 97 -12.70 -6.45 -5.25
C LEU A 97 -14.16 -6.72 -4.85
N VAL A 98 -14.42 -6.93 -3.55
CA VAL A 98 -15.79 -7.06 -3.01
C VAL A 98 -16.54 -5.74 -3.07
N GLY A 99 -15.91 -4.64 -2.66
CA GLY A 99 -16.52 -3.30 -2.68
C GLY A 99 -16.89 -2.85 -4.11
N LYS A 100 -16.10 -3.23 -5.10
CA LYS A 100 -16.37 -2.99 -6.53
C LYS A 100 -17.38 -3.97 -7.15
N GLY A 101 -17.84 -4.98 -6.40
CA GLY A 101 -18.77 -5.99 -6.90
C GLY A 101 -18.16 -7.00 -7.88
N ILE A 102 -16.83 -7.03 -8.00
CA ILE A 102 -16.10 -7.95 -8.90
C ILE A 102 -16.13 -9.37 -8.32
N VAL A 103 -15.95 -9.48 -7.00
CA VAL A 103 -15.98 -10.76 -6.28
C VAL A 103 -17.04 -10.70 -5.17
N PRO A 104 -17.99 -11.65 -5.08
CA PRO A 104 -18.91 -11.73 -3.95
C PRO A 104 -18.16 -11.98 -2.64
N ARG A 105 -18.63 -11.39 -1.52
CA ARG A 105 -17.99 -11.51 -0.21
C ARG A 105 -17.88 -12.97 0.25
N GLU A 106 -18.90 -13.76 -0.03
CA GLU A 106 -18.98 -15.18 0.32
C GLU A 106 -17.93 -15.99 -0.44
N LYS A 107 -17.74 -15.66 -1.74
CA LYS A 107 -16.78 -16.31 -2.62
C LYS A 107 -15.33 -15.94 -2.29
N LEU A 108 -15.09 -14.72 -1.79
CA LEU A 108 -13.75 -14.27 -1.40
C LEU A 108 -13.14 -15.19 -0.33
N VAL A 109 -13.93 -15.67 0.64
CA VAL A 109 -13.45 -16.55 1.71
C VAL A 109 -12.95 -17.88 1.16
N GLU A 110 -13.68 -18.46 0.20
CA GLU A 110 -13.31 -19.71 -0.48
C GLU A 110 -12.01 -19.53 -1.28
N ILE A 111 -11.94 -18.46 -2.07
CA ILE A 111 -10.77 -18.10 -2.88
C ILE A 111 -9.52 -17.91 -1.99
N LEU A 112 -9.64 -17.24 -0.85
CA LEU A 112 -8.54 -17.05 0.09
C LEU A 112 -8.06 -18.36 0.72
N ARG A 113 -8.98 -19.30 1.01
CA ARG A 113 -8.60 -20.63 1.50
C ARG A 113 -7.83 -21.42 0.44
N GLU A 114 -8.31 -21.40 -0.81
CA GLU A 114 -7.59 -22.02 -1.93
C GLU A 114 -6.21 -21.41 -2.12
N TYR A 115 -6.12 -20.07 -2.16
CA TYR A 115 -4.85 -19.37 -2.31
C TYR A 115 -3.84 -19.73 -1.22
N ASN A 116 -4.27 -19.75 0.05
CA ASN A 116 -3.42 -20.12 1.17
C ASN A 116 -2.94 -21.58 1.09
N SER A 117 -3.79 -22.49 0.61
CA SER A 117 -3.41 -23.91 0.41
C SER A 117 -2.35 -24.09 -0.68
N VAL A 118 -2.35 -23.24 -1.71
CA VAL A 118 -1.38 -23.26 -2.81
C VAL A 118 -0.09 -22.55 -2.41
N LYS A 119 -0.18 -21.45 -1.65
CA LYS A 119 0.97 -20.69 -1.16
C LYS A 119 1.79 -21.43 -0.09
N ALA A 120 1.14 -22.30 0.70
CA ALA A 120 1.79 -23.08 1.76
C ALA A 120 2.53 -24.33 1.25
N LYS A 121 2.49 -24.59 -0.06
CA LYS A 121 3.25 -25.64 -0.76
C LYS A 121 4.42 -25.04 -1.51
#